data_AF-A0A947FVJ0-F1
#
_entry.id   AF-A0A947FVJ0-F1
#
_cell.length_a   1.000
_cell.length_b   1.000
_cell.length_c   1.000
_cell.angle_alpha   90.00
_cell.angle_beta   90.00
_cell.angle_gamma   90.00
#
_symmetry.space_group_name_H-M   'P 1'
#
loop_
_entity.id
_entity.type
_entity.pdbx_description
1 polymer ?
#
loop_
_entity_poly.entity_id
_entity_poly.type
_entity_poly.pdbx_seq_one_letter_code
_entity_poly.pdbx_strand_id
1 'polypeptide(L)'
;MRSKAILVAAIMALIVGCGHESAATQQIRSAAAVDLDCDASMIEFVDDAAMQKRIRGCGQTLTYMYRCNSITGGGKDCRWKPVRDDSNKLD
;
A
#
# COMPACT_ATOMS: atom_id res chain seq x y z
N MET A 1 -39.12 -12.95 20.96
CA MET A 1 -37.67 -13.13 20.71
C MET A 1 -37.25 -12.67 19.29
N ARG A 2 -37.83 -11.60 18.72
CA ARG A 2 -37.48 -11.11 17.37
C ARG A 2 -36.61 -9.84 17.39
N SER A 3 -36.59 -9.11 18.50
CA SER A 3 -35.91 -7.81 18.61
C SER A 3 -34.40 -7.88 18.87
N LYS A 4 -33.88 -9.01 19.35
CA LYS A 4 -32.45 -9.18 19.66
C LYS A 4 -31.61 -9.55 18.43
N ALA A 5 -32.19 -10.24 17.44
CA ALA A 5 -31.47 -10.68 16.26
C ALA A 5 -31.09 -9.53 15.32
N ILE A 6 -31.94 -8.49 15.25
CA ILE A 6 -31.72 -7.33 14.37
C ILE A 6 -30.54 -6.48 14.86
N LEU A 7 -30.41 -6.33 16.18
CA LEU A 7 -29.33 -5.54 16.80
C LEU A 7 -27.95 -6.17 16.59
N VAL A 8 -27.85 -7.50 16.59
CA VAL A 8 -26.58 -8.20 16.37
C VAL A 8 -26.09 -8.10 14.92
N ALA A 9 -27.02 -8.10 13.95
CA ALA A 9 -26.68 -7.96 12.54
C ALA A 9 -26.11 -6.57 12.21
N ALA A 10 -26.61 -5.50 12.84
CA ALA A 10 -26.13 -4.15 12.62
C ALA A 10 -24.70 -3.92 13.17
N ILE A 11 -24.35 -4.60 14.27
CA ILE A 11 -23.00 -4.50 14.86
C ILE A 11 -21.97 -5.25 14.00
N MET A 12 -22.34 -6.40 13.44
CA MET A 12 -21.45 -7.16 12.54
C MET A 12 -21.14 -6.41 11.24
N ALA A 13 -22.09 -5.63 10.70
CA ALA A 13 -21.87 -4.82 9.50
C ALA A 13 -20.86 -3.67 9.72
N LEU A 14 -20.76 -3.15 10.94
CA LEU A 14 -19.80 -2.09 11.28
C LEU A 14 -18.35 -2.60 11.40
N ILE A 15 -18.14 -3.90 11.67
CA ILE A 15 -16.80 -4.48 11.80
C ILE A 15 -16.20 -4.80 10.42
N VAL A 16 -17.05 -5.02 9.40
CA VAL A 16 -16.62 -5.38 8.02
C VAL A 16 -16.49 -4.15 7.11
N GLY A 17 -16.97 -2.97 7.52
CA GLY A 17 -17.09 -1.79 6.68
C GLY A 17 -15.97 -0.74 6.75
N CYS A 18 -14.98 -0.89 7.64
CA CYS A 18 -13.82 0.00 7.66
C CYS A 18 -12.65 -0.72 6.97
N GLY A 19 -12.58 -0.60 5.65
CA GLY A 19 -11.38 -0.94 4.88
C GLY A 19 -10.23 -0.07 5.35
N HIS A 20 -9.57 -0.47 6.43
CA HIS A 20 -8.46 0.24 7.05
C HIS A 20 -7.23 -0.02 6.17
N GLU A 21 -7.19 0.66 5.03
CA GLU A 21 -5.98 0.70 4.22
C GLU A 21 -4.86 1.28 5.10
N SER A 22 -3.74 0.56 5.18
CA SER A 22 -2.61 1.01 5.99
C SER A 22 -2.16 2.38 5.52
N ALA A 23 -1.80 3.28 6.44
CA ALA A 23 -1.25 4.58 6.11
C ALA A 23 -0.02 4.46 5.17
N ALA A 24 0.72 3.35 5.29
CA ALA A 24 1.81 3.01 4.38
C ALA A 24 1.33 2.79 2.93
N THR A 25 0.24 2.06 2.75
CA THR A 25 -0.38 1.79 1.44
C THR A 25 -0.93 3.07 0.81
N GLN A 26 -1.54 3.93 1.61
CA GLN A 26 -2.05 5.22 1.12
C GLN A 26 -0.92 6.15 0.67
N GLN A 27 0.21 6.18 1.40
CA GLN A 27 1.41 6.93 0.97
C GLN A 27 1.98 6.42 -0.35
N ILE A 28 2.06 5.11 -0.51
CA ILE A 28 2.57 4.49 -1.74
C ILE A 28 1.63 4.79 -2.90
N ARG A 29 0.30 4.72 -2.71
CA ARG A 29 -0.68 5.02 -3.75
C ARG A 29 -0.53 6.46 -4.27
N SER A 30 -0.41 7.43 -3.37
CA SER A 30 -0.24 8.84 -3.77
C SER A 30 1.09 9.08 -4.49
N ALA A 31 2.17 8.44 -4.06
CA ALA A 31 3.46 8.51 -4.76
C ALA A 31 3.39 7.86 -6.14
N ALA A 32 2.73 6.71 -6.22
CA ALA A 32 2.57 5.94 -7.44
C ALA A 32 1.74 6.65 -8.50
N ALA A 33 0.69 7.36 -8.08
CA ALA A 33 -0.11 8.20 -8.96
C ALA A 33 0.77 9.23 -9.70
N VAL A 34 1.74 9.82 -9.00
CA VAL A 34 2.70 10.75 -9.59
C VAL A 34 3.74 10.02 -10.45
N ASP A 35 4.30 8.91 -9.96
CA ASP A 35 5.34 8.15 -10.67
C ASP A 35 4.82 7.48 -11.96
N LEU A 36 3.53 7.13 -12.02
CA LEU A 36 2.84 6.51 -13.16
C LEU A 36 2.05 7.51 -14.02
N ASP A 37 2.13 8.81 -13.68
CA ASP A 37 1.39 9.89 -14.33
C ASP A 37 -0.12 9.59 -14.48
N CYS A 38 -0.75 9.13 -13.40
CA CYS A 38 -2.18 8.84 -13.45
C CYS A 38 -2.91 8.85 -12.12
N ASP A 39 -4.26 8.86 -12.18
CA ASP A 39 -5.08 9.04 -10.99
C ASP A 39 -4.87 7.92 -9.95
N ALA A 40 -4.81 8.30 -8.67
CA ALA A 40 -4.65 7.37 -7.55
C ALA A 40 -5.73 6.27 -7.52
N SER A 41 -6.92 6.55 -8.03
CA SER A 41 -8.04 5.60 -8.14
C SER A 41 -7.80 4.50 -9.16
N MET A 42 -6.86 4.70 -10.10
CA MET A 42 -6.46 3.71 -11.10
C MET A 42 -5.26 2.85 -10.65
N ILE A 43 -4.73 3.10 -9.45
CA ILE A 43 -3.62 2.34 -8.87
C ILE A 43 -4.15 1.11 -8.14
N GLU A 44 -3.75 -0.06 -8.63
CA GLU A 44 -4.04 -1.36 -8.05
C GLU A 44 -2.80 -1.94 -7.37
N PHE A 45 -2.95 -2.46 -6.15
CA PHE A 45 -1.90 -3.23 -5.48
C PHE A 45 -1.97 -4.68 -5.94
N VAL A 46 -0.95 -5.09 -6.69
CA VAL A 46 -0.85 -6.44 -7.28
C VAL A 46 -0.21 -7.42 -6.30
N ASP A 47 0.73 -6.96 -5.46
CA ASP A 47 1.37 -7.76 -4.43
C ASP A 47 1.72 -6.91 -3.21
N ASP A 48 1.51 -7.47 -2.02
CA ASP A 48 1.62 -6.78 -0.74
C ASP A 48 2.48 -7.60 0.22
N ALA A 49 3.80 -7.51 0.08
CA ALA A 49 4.75 -8.03 1.06
C ALA A 49 5.04 -6.99 2.15
N ALA A 50 5.61 -7.43 3.28
CA ALA A 50 5.90 -6.54 4.42
C ALA A 50 6.87 -5.40 4.05
N MET A 51 7.83 -5.65 3.17
CA MET A 51 8.85 -4.67 2.75
C MET A 51 8.85 -4.37 1.26
N GLN A 52 7.90 -4.92 0.50
CA GLN A 52 7.79 -4.73 -0.94
C GLN A 52 6.31 -4.64 -1.32
N LYS A 53 5.92 -3.65 -2.13
CA LYS A 53 4.58 -3.48 -2.67
C LYS A 53 4.67 -3.38 -4.17
N ARG A 54 4.04 -4.30 -4.90
CA ARG A 54 3.90 -4.18 -6.35
C ARG A 54 2.57 -3.53 -6.66
N ILE A 55 2.61 -2.54 -7.52
CA ILE A 55 1.45 -1.76 -7.92
C ILE A 55 1.39 -1.65 -9.44
N ARG A 56 0.18 -1.59 -9.96
CA ARG A 56 -0.11 -1.46 -11.38
C ARG A 56 -1.07 -0.31 -11.58
N GLY A 57 -0.78 0.52 -12.57
CA GLY A 57 -1.62 1.65 -12.94
C GLY A 57 -1.30 2.06 -14.36
N CYS A 58 -2.35 2.34 -15.13
CA CYS A 58 -2.22 3.10 -16.38
C CYS A 58 -1.30 2.43 -17.42
N GLY A 59 -1.35 1.09 -17.48
CA GLY A 59 -0.55 0.27 -18.39
C GLY A 59 0.88 -0.01 -17.90
N GLN A 60 1.26 0.50 -16.73
CA GLN A 60 2.59 0.35 -16.16
C GLN A 60 2.53 -0.38 -14.82
N THR A 61 3.64 -0.98 -14.43
CA THR A 61 3.81 -1.65 -13.13
C THR A 61 5.04 -1.06 -12.45
N LEU A 62 4.90 -0.71 -11.17
CA LEU A 62 6.00 -0.25 -10.32
C LEU A 62 6.08 -1.13 -9.08
N THR A 63 7.29 -1.28 -8.56
CA THR A 63 7.54 -1.97 -7.30
C THR A 63 8.09 -0.97 -6.30
N TYR A 64 7.43 -0.78 -5.16
CA TYR A 64 7.95 0.00 -4.04
C TYR A 64 8.60 -0.92 -3.02
N MET A 65 9.71 -0.50 -2.43
CA MET A 65 10.40 -1.25 -1.39
C MET A 65 10.67 -0.35 -0.19
N TYR A 66 10.45 -0.87 1.01
CA TYR A 66 10.72 -0.15 2.26
C TYR A 66 12.22 -0.23 2.56
N ARG A 67 12.93 0.88 2.38
CA ARG A 67 14.39 0.96 2.56
C ARG A 67 14.75 1.87 3.71
N CYS A 68 15.64 1.39 4.57
CA CYS A 68 16.22 2.14 5.66
C CYS A 68 17.68 2.49 5.33
N ASN A 69 17.99 3.77 5.14
CA ASN A 69 19.35 4.25 4.95
C ASN A 69 19.92 4.72 6.28
N SER A 70 21.20 4.42 6.53
CA SER A 70 21.91 4.98 7.67
C SER A 70 22.06 6.49 7.52
N ILE A 71 21.80 7.24 8.58
CA ILE A 71 21.99 8.70 8.64
C ILE A 71 23.27 9.02 9.40
N THR A 72 24.03 9.99 8.90
CA THR A 72 25.24 10.49 9.58
C THR A 72 24.86 11.04 10.95
N GLY A 73 25.53 10.57 12.01
CA GLY A 73 25.20 10.91 13.41
C GLY A 73 24.42 9.83 14.17
N GLY A 74 24.10 8.70 13.51
CA GLY A 74 23.41 7.56 14.11
C GLY A 74 21.91 7.58 13.84
N GLY A 75 21.35 6.41 13.54
CA GLY A 75 19.93 6.23 13.21
C GLY A 75 19.70 5.67 11.80
N LYS A 76 18.42 5.47 11.45
CA LYS A 76 18.00 5.00 10.12
C LYS A 76 16.83 5.86 9.60
N ASP A 77 16.93 6.36 8.37
CA ASP A 77 15.81 6.98 7.63
C ASP A 77 15.14 5.89 6.78
N CYS A 78 13.94 5.48 7.19
CA CYS A 78 13.18 4.44 6.51
C CYS A 78 12.07 5.04 5.66
N ARG A 79 12.10 4.80 4.35
CA ARG A 79 11.09 5.27 3.39
C ARG A 79 10.78 4.24 2.32
N TRP A 80 9.56 4.28 1.81
CA TRP A 80 9.19 3.58 0.58
C TRP A 80 9.85 4.27 -0.61
N LYS A 81 10.48 3.48 -1.49
CA LYS A 81 11.15 3.97 -2.69
C LYS A 81 10.72 3.13 -3.90
N PRO A 82 10.44 3.73 -5.05
CA PRO A 82 10.22 2.99 -6.28
C PRO A 82 11.53 2.31 -6.69
N VAL A 83 11.45 1.02 -6.97
CA VAL A 83 12.50 0.21 -7.57
C VAL A 83 12.13 0.10 -9.04
N ARG A 84 12.90 0.77 -9.91
CA ARG A 84 12.81 0.55 -11.35
C ARG A 84 13.35 -0.85 -11.64
N ASP A 85 12.50 -1.71 -12.18
CA ASP A 85 12.78 -3.12 -12.48
C ASP A 85 13.67 -3.29 -13.73
N ASP A 86 14.59 -2.37 -14.02
CA ASP A 86 15.58 -2.56 -15.10
C ASP A 86 16.76 -3.44 -14.65
N SER A 87 16.85 -3.74 -13.36
CA SER A 87 17.99 -4.43 -12.73
C SER A 87 17.60 -5.60 -11.83
N ASN A 88 16.45 -6.27 -12.02
CA ASN A 88 16.19 -7.55 -11.36
C ASN A 88 17.03 -8.71 -11.96
N LYS A 89 18.31 -8.46 -12.24
CA LYS A 89 19.36 -9.46 -12.11
C LYS A 89 19.76 -9.45 -10.64
N LEU A 90 19.23 -10.42 -9.92
CA LEU A 90 19.89 -10.96 -8.73
C LEU A 90 21.34 -11.28 -9.14
N ASP A 91 22.31 -10.66 -8.47
CA ASP A 91 23.65 -11.23 -8.36
C ASP A 91 23.65 -12.17 -7.15
#